data_AF-A0A9D5MF31-F1
#
_entry.id   AF-A0A9D5MF31-F1
#
_cell.length_a   1.000
_cell.length_b   1.000
_cell.length_c   1.000
_cell.angle_alpha   90.00
_cell.angle_beta   90.00
_cell.angle_gamma   90.00
#
_symmetry.space_group_name_H-M   'P 1'
#
loop_
_entity.id
_entity.type
_entity.pdbx_description
1 polymer ?
#
loop_
_entity_poly.entity_id
_entity_poly.type
_entity_poly.pdbx_seq_one_letter_code
_entity_poly.pdbx_strand_id
1 'polypeptide(L)'
;MQNQDQLRDYFSRLSGMLPELYNIAYAICGSAEQAEYVLESALLEGWLHGVRRGGFREGMKGLVTRLAMQGAGPDPDGAVWEGLPHSDNPALEELNAEPLPIQRAALLRHGCELDPREIARVTGMSRAEVGDALSRVKYLEGRADGQLYRALRKAMSHQSPGMPPVESLYRTLRAEVMEAKPSRHVFSKALGGVLAAALVLLAAAVFWLTAVLIQPETADLPQGEAVLQTVE
;
A
#
# COMPACT_ATOMS: atom_id res chain seq x y z
N MET A 1 -15.36 31.50 -1.02
CA MET A 1 -15.81 31.08 -2.37
C MET A 1 -14.68 30.57 -3.24
N GLN A 2 -13.51 31.22 -3.29
CA GLN A 2 -12.34 30.76 -4.09
C GLN A 2 -11.98 29.27 -3.95
N ASN A 3 -12.12 28.68 -2.75
CA ASN A 3 -11.74 27.28 -2.51
C ASN A 3 -12.67 26.25 -3.20
N GLN A 4 -13.96 26.56 -3.39
CA GLN A 4 -14.92 25.63 -3.99
C GLN A 4 -14.80 25.57 -5.52
N ASP A 5 -14.60 26.72 -6.17
CA ASP A 5 -14.39 26.75 -7.62
C ASP A 5 -13.07 26.08 -8.00
N GLN A 6 -12.00 26.35 -7.24
CA GLN A 6 -10.70 25.67 -7.43
C GLN A 6 -10.80 24.16 -7.23
N LEU A 7 -11.57 23.70 -6.24
CA LEU A 7 -11.79 22.28 -6.01
C LEU A 7 -12.54 21.62 -7.16
N ARG A 8 -13.58 22.29 -7.68
CA ARG A 8 -14.32 21.83 -8.86
C ARG A 8 -13.41 21.74 -10.08
N ASP A 9 -12.56 22.74 -10.31
CA ASP A 9 -11.61 22.74 -11.43
C ASP A 9 -10.59 21.62 -11.30
N TYR A 10 -10.03 21.41 -10.10
CA TYR A 10 -9.14 20.28 -9.81
C TYR A 10 -9.80 18.94 -10.08
N PHE A 11 -11.02 18.73 -9.56
CA PHE A 11 -11.74 17.48 -9.74
C PHE A 11 -12.15 17.25 -11.20
N SER A 12 -12.53 18.31 -11.93
CA SER A 12 -12.86 18.20 -13.36
C SER A 12 -11.69 17.65 -14.18
N ARG A 13 -10.45 18.04 -13.84
CA ARG A 13 -9.22 17.54 -14.48
C ARG A 13 -8.93 16.08 -14.16
N LEU A 14 -9.40 15.60 -13.01
CA LEU A 14 -9.23 14.22 -12.56
C LEU A 14 -10.30 13.29 -13.08
N SER A 15 -11.53 13.78 -13.28
CA SER A 15 -12.70 12.95 -13.59
C SER A 15 -12.46 11.92 -14.71
N GLY A 16 -11.84 12.36 -15.82
CA GLY A 16 -11.51 11.50 -16.97
C GLY A 16 -10.34 10.53 -16.76
N MET A 17 -9.70 10.53 -15.59
CA MET A 17 -8.61 9.61 -15.24
C MET A 17 -8.83 8.86 -13.92
N LEU A 18 -9.93 9.11 -13.20
CA LEU A 18 -10.26 8.38 -11.98
C LEU A 18 -10.30 6.85 -12.18
N PRO A 19 -10.83 6.29 -13.29
CA PRO A 19 -10.77 4.85 -13.52
C PRO A 19 -9.34 4.32 -13.60
N GLU A 20 -8.45 5.03 -14.31
CA GLU A 20 -7.03 4.66 -14.42
C GLU A 20 -6.35 4.70 -13.06
N LEU A 21 -6.58 5.76 -12.28
CA LEU A 21 -6.02 5.89 -10.94
C LEU A 21 -6.51 4.80 -9.99
N TYR A 22 -7.83 4.53 -9.99
CA TYR A 22 -8.42 3.46 -9.19
C TYR A 22 -7.82 2.09 -9.56
N ASN A 23 -7.74 1.78 -10.85
CA ASN A 23 -7.25 0.48 -11.32
C ASN A 23 -5.76 0.28 -11.00
N ILE A 24 -4.95 1.36 -10.98
CA ILE A 24 -3.55 1.29 -10.51
C ILE A 24 -3.54 0.90 -9.03
N ALA A 25 -4.31 1.59 -8.19
CA ALA A 25 -4.40 1.28 -6.77
C ALA A 25 -4.87 -0.16 -6.54
N TYR A 26 -5.92 -0.58 -7.25
CA TYR A 26 -6.51 -1.92 -7.14
C TYR A 26 -5.56 -3.03 -7.59
N ALA A 27 -4.82 -2.84 -8.68
CA ALA A 27 -3.83 -3.82 -9.12
C ALA A 27 -2.73 -4.03 -8.06
N ILE A 28 -2.29 -2.94 -7.43
CA ILE A 28 -1.23 -2.96 -6.41
C ILE A 28 -1.74 -3.55 -5.09
N CYS A 29 -2.85 -3.03 -4.58
CA CYS A 29 -3.40 -3.43 -3.28
C CYS A 29 -4.06 -4.81 -3.31
N GLY A 30 -4.70 -5.19 -4.42
CA GLY A 30 -5.46 -6.45 -4.53
C GLY A 30 -6.81 -6.44 -3.80
N SER A 31 -7.14 -5.37 -3.07
CA SER A 31 -8.41 -5.15 -2.37
C SER A 31 -9.09 -3.87 -2.86
N ALA A 32 -10.41 -3.94 -3.09
CA ALA A 32 -11.20 -2.80 -3.56
C ALA A 32 -11.29 -1.69 -2.51
N GLU A 33 -11.44 -2.07 -1.23
CA GLU A 33 -11.50 -1.15 -0.09
C GLU A 33 -10.18 -0.39 0.06
N GLN A 34 -9.06 -1.12 -0.01
CA GLN A 34 -7.74 -0.48 0.11
C GLN A 34 -7.43 0.40 -1.12
N ALA A 35 -7.91 0.02 -2.30
CA ALA A 35 -7.77 0.82 -3.51
C ALA A 35 -8.57 2.13 -3.43
N GLU A 36 -9.80 2.08 -2.92
CA GLU A 36 -10.63 3.26 -2.64
C GLU A 36 -9.93 4.19 -1.65
N TYR A 37 -9.48 3.67 -0.51
CA TYR A 37 -8.76 4.45 0.49
C TYR A 37 -7.51 5.13 -0.09
N VAL A 38 -6.72 4.40 -0.88
CA VAL A 38 -5.52 4.94 -1.55
C VAL A 38 -5.89 6.03 -2.55
N LEU A 39 -6.98 5.84 -3.31
CA LEU A 39 -7.45 6.83 -4.27
C LEU A 39 -7.87 8.12 -3.55
N GLU A 40 -8.72 8.03 -2.53
CA GLU A 40 -9.18 9.20 -1.75
C GLU A 40 -7.99 9.94 -1.13
N SER A 41 -7.07 9.20 -0.50
CA SER A 41 -5.84 9.75 0.07
C SER A 41 -4.98 10.46 -0.98
N ALA A 42 -4.84 9.89 -2.18
CA ALA A 42 -4.08 10.49 -3.27
C ALA A 42 -4.74 11.77 -3.79
N LEU A 43 -6.07 11.79 -3.91
CA LEU A 43 -6.83 12.96 -4.34
C LEU A 43 -6.66 14.12 -3.36
N LEU A 44 -6.74 13.84 -2.05
CA LEU A 44 -6.53 14.82 -0.99
C LEU A 44 -5.06 15.30 -0.95
N GLU A 45 -4.10 14.38 -0.99
CA GLU A 45 -2.67 14.74 -0.94
C GLU A 45 -2.27 15.56 -2.17
N GLY A 46 -2.78 15.21 -3.35
CA GLY A 46 -2.57 15.95 -4.59
C GLY A 46 -3.18 17.35 -4.56
N TRP A 47 -4.31 17.52 -3.88
CA TRP A 47 -4.93 18.82 -3.65
C TRP A 47 -4.11 19.69 -2.68
N LEU A 48 -3.72 19.12 -1.53
CA LEU A 48 -3.03 19.87 -0.45
C LEU A 48 -1.58 20.24 -0.79
N HIS A 49 -0.88 19.37 -1.51
CA HIS A 49 0.56 19.51 -1.73
C HIS A 49 0.94 19.68 -3.20
N GLY A 50 -0.02 19.56 -4.11
CA GLY A 50 0.23 19.53 -5.53
C GLY A 50 0.96 18.25 -5.97
N VAL A 51 1.07 18.09 -7.28
CA VAL A 51 1.82 17.00 -7.92
C VAL A 51 3.20 17.48 -8.34
N ARG A 52 4.25 16.79 -7.90
CA ARG A 52 5.63 17.29 -7.93
C ARG A 52 6.45 16.83 -9.15
N ARG A 53 5.99 15.85 -9.94
CA ARG A 53 6.75 15.23 -11.04
C ARG A 53 5.86 14.93 -12.25
N GLY A 54 6.41 15.16 -13.45
CA GLY A 54 5.69 14.95 -14.71
C GLY A 54 4.51 15.92 -14.89
N GLY A 55 3.79 15.81 -16.01
CA GLY A 55 2.50 16.50 -16.16
C GLY A 55 1.49 16.03 -15.10
N PHE A 56 0.38 16.75 -14.93
CA PHE A 56 -0.62 16.47 -13.88
C PHE A 56 -1.05 15.00 -13.80
N ARG A 57 -1.33 14.38 -14.96
CA ARG A 57 -1.70 12.96 -15.05
C ARG A 57 -0.62 12.03 -14.49
N GLU A 58 0.63 12.22 -14.91
CA GLU A 58 1.74 11.36 -14.47
C GLU A 58 2.07 11.58 -12.99
N GLY A 59 1.94 12.83 -12.53
CA GLY A 59 2.09 13.14 -11.11
C GLY A 59 1.05 12.44 -10.24
N MET A 60 -0.20 12.38 -10.69
CA MET A 60 -1.26 11.65 -9.98
C MET A 60 -1.06 10.14 -10.02
N LYS A 61 -0.65 9.57 -11.17
CA LYS A 61 -0.28 8.14 -11.26
C LYS A 61 0.82 7.80 -10.26
N GLY A 62 1.93 8.56 -10.28
CA GLY A 62 3.04 8.35 -9.36
C GLY A 62 2.66 8.54 -7.88
N LEU A 63 1.75 9.47 -7.59
CA LEU A 63 1.21 9.68 -6.24
C LEU A 63 0.40 8.46 -5.76
N VAL A 64 -0.54 7.98 -6.58
CA VAL A 64 -1.34 6.78 -6.29
C VAL A 64 -0.44 5.56 -6.13
N THR A 65 0.48 5.30 -7.07
CA THR A 65 1.43 4.19 -6.98
C THR A 65 2.22 4.26 -5.67
N ARG A 66 2.77 5.42 -5.32
CA ARG A 66 3.54 5.58 -4.07
C ARG A 66 2.70 5.32 -2.81
N LEU A 67 1.45 5.75 -2.78
CA LEU A 67 0.56 5.51 -1.64
C LEU A 67 0.14 4.04 -1.57
N ALA A 68 -0.23 3.43 -2.69
CA ALA A 68 -0.54 2.01 -2.78
C ALA A 68 0.64 1.15 -2.28
N MET A 69 1.86 1.43 -2.74
CA MET A 69 3.07 0.70 -2.35
C MET A 69 3.47 0.87 -0.86
N GLN A 70 2.92 1.84 -0.13
CA GLN A 70 3.18 2.01 1.32
C GLN A 70 2.38 1.01 2.17
N GLY A 71 1.17 0.65 1.72
CA GLY A 71 0.33 -0.37 2.36
C GLY A 71 0.46 -1.75 1.73
N ALA A 72 1.15 -1.87 0.59
CA ALA A 72 1.23 -3.11 -0.16
C ALA A 72 2.17 -4.14 0.48
N GLY A 73 1.66 -5.36 0.60
CA GLY A 73 2.34 -6.58 0.98
C GLY A 73 1.43 -7.76 0.66
N PRO A 74 1.89 -9.01 0.81
CA PRO A 74 1.01 -10.16 0.73
C PRO A 74 -0.11 -9.99 1.76
N ASP A 75 -1.36 -9.96 1.28
CA ASP A 75 -2.52 -9.71 2.14
C ASP A 75 -2.70 -10.87 3.14
N PRO A 76 -2.62 -10.62 4.46
CA PRO A 76 -2.90 -11.64 5.47
C PRO A 76 -4.35 -12.13 5.44
N ASP A 77 -5.29 -11.30 4.96
CA ASP A 77 -6.73 -11.57 4.97
C ASP A 77 -7.23 -12.21 3.65
N GLY A 78 -6.32 -12.38 2.67
CA GLY A 78 -6.57 -13.15 1.46
C GLY A 78 -7.39 -12.42 0.39
N ALA A 79 -7.40 -11.09 0.33
CA ALA A 79 -7.96 -10.38 -0.82
C ALA A 79 -7.23 -10.81 -2.10
N VAL A 80 -8.00 -11.44 -2.99
CA VAL A 80 -7.50 -11.92 -4.27
C VAL A 80 -7.95 -10.93 -5.33
N TRP A 81 -6.99 -10.29 -5.96
CA TRP A 81 -7.23 -9.50 -7.16
C TRP A 81 -7.97 -10.37 -8.21
N GLU A 82 -9.12 -9.90 -8.68
CA GLU A 82 -10.10 -10.75 -9.38
C GLU A 82 -9.79 -11.04 -10.86
N GLY A 83 -8.83 -10.35 -11.45
CA GLY A 83 -8.51 -10.49 -12.87
C GLY A 83 -8.66 -9.21 -13.66
N LEU A 84 -8.25 -9.30 -14.92
CA LEU A 84 -8.56 -8.28 -15.92
C LEU A 84 -10.03 -8.40 -16.36
N PRO A 85 -10.68 -7.27 -16.73
CA PRO A 85 -11.99 -7.34 -17.33
C PRO A 85 -11.95 -8.10 -18.65
N HIS A 86 -13.03 -8.81 -18.96
CA HIS A 86 -13.20 -9.42 -20.27
C HIS A 86 -13.16 -8.35 -21.37
N SER A 87 -12.49 -8.64 -22.48
CA SER A 87 -12.26 -7.68 -23.55
C SER A 87 -12.31 -8.38 -24.89
N ASP A 88 -13.00 -7.79 -25.87
CA ASP A 88 -13.01 -8.27 -27.27
C ASP A 88 -11.68 -8.00 -28.00
N ASN A 89 -10.66 -7.47 -27.30
CA ASN A 89 -9.35 -7.25 -27.87
C ASN A 89 -8.57 -8.57 -27.86
N PRO A 90 -8.14 -9.11 -29.01
CA PRO A 90 -7.53 -10.43 -29.08
C PRO A 90 -6.24 -10.55 -28.26
N ALA A 91 -5.48 -9.46 -28.11
CA ALA A 91 -4.28 -9.45 -27.28
C ALA A 91 -4.63 -9.55 -25.78
N LEU A 92 -5.72 -8.93 -25.33
CA LEU A 92 -6.21 -9.08 -23.96
C LEU A 92 -6.92 -10.42 -23.74
N GLU A 93 -7.59 -10.98 -24.75
CA GLU A 93 -8.17 -12.33 -24.64
C GLU A 93 -7.09 -13.39 -24.38
N GLU A 94 -5.96 -13.33 -25.11
CA GLU A 94 -4.84 -14.23 -24.86
C GLU A 94 -4.31 -14.09 -23.43
N LEU A 95 -4.21 -12.86 -22.90
CA LEU A 95 -3.79 -12.64 -21.52
C LEU A 95 -4.86 -13.08 -20.51
N ASN A 96 -6.14 -12.85 -20.77
CA ASN A 96 -7.25 -13.27 -19.91
C ASN A 96 -7.34 -14.79 -19.76
N ALA A 97 -6.80 -15.56 -20.73
CA ALA A 97 -6.70 -17.01 -20.65
C ALA A 97 -5.53 -17.50 -19.75
N GLU A 98 -4.59 -16.62 -19.39
CA GLU A 98 -3.49 -16.95 -18.48
C GLU A 98 -3.94 -17.00 -17.02
N PRO A 99 -3.20 -17.70 -16.13
CA PRO A 99 -3.45 -17.64 -14.70
C PRO A 99 -3.39 -16.21 -14.12
N LEU A 100 -4.20 -15.93 -13.09
CA LEU A 100 -4.27 -14.61 -12.43
C LEU A 100 -2.90 -14.02 -12.04
N PRO A 101 -1.92 -14.79 -11.52
CA PRO A 101 -0.60 -14.23 -11.22
C PRO A 101 0.11 -13.62 -12.44
N ILE A 102 -0.06 -14.22 -13.63
CA ILE A 102 0.55 -13.74 -14.88
C ILE A 102 -0.19 -12.50 -15.37
N GLN A 103 -1.52 -12.50 -15.33
CA GLN A 103 -2.35 -11.33 -15.65
C GLN A 103 -1.98 -10.14 -14.76
N ARG A 104 -1.90 -10.36 -13.44
CA ARG A 104 -1.55 -9.32 -12.47
C ARG A 104 -0.13 -8.82 -12.67
N ALA A 105 0.84 -9.71 -12.92
CA ALA A 105 2.23 -9.32 -13.22
C ALA A 105 2.31 -8.46 -14.49
N ALA A 106 1.54 -8.79 -15.54
CA ALA A 106 1.46 -7.97 -16.75
C ALA A 106 0.92 -6.56 -16.45
N LEU A 107 -0.16 -6.49 -15.67
CA LEU A 107 -0.80 -5.22 -15.30
C LEU A 107 0.11 -4.35 -14.42
N LEU A 108 0.77 -4.96 -13.43
CA LEU A 108 1.71 -4.25 -12.55
C LEU A 108 2.93 -3.76 -13.33
N ARG A 109 3.44 -4.55 -14.29
CA ARG A 109 4.60 -4.18 -15.09
C ARG A 109 4.29 -3.09 -16.12
N HIS A 110 3.19 -3.23 -16.85
CA HIS A 110 2.89 -2.40 -18.01
C HIS A 110 1.86 -1.30 -17.73
N GLY A 111 0.94 -1.53 -16.79
CA GLY A 111 -0.06 -0.55 -16.37
C GLY A 111 0.41 0.31 -15.19
N CYS A 112 1.12 -0.28 -14.23
CA CYS A 112 1.60 0.43 -13.03
C CYS A 112 3.10 0.80 -13.08
N GLU A 113 3.80 0.36 -14.14
CA GLU A 113 5.23 0.62 -14.37
C GLU A 113 6.17 0.13 -13.26
N LEU A 114 5.74 -0.86 -12.48
CA LEU A 114 6.53 -1.42 -11.38
C LEU A 114 7.71 -2.25 -11.88
N ASP A 115 8.78 -2.27 -11.08
CA ASP A 115 9.91 -3.17 -11.32
C ASP A 115 9.64 -4.60 -10.81
N PRO A 116 10.40 -5.62 -11.25
CA PRO A 116 10.19 -7.01 -10.82
C PRO A 116 10.29 -7.24 -9.30
N ARG A 117 11.07 -6.43 -8.58
CA ARG A 117 11.20 -6.53 -7.12
C ARG A 117 9.97 -5.97 -6.42
N GLU A 118 9.45 -4.86 -6.93
CA GLU A 118 8.20 -4.28 -6.48
C GLU A 118 7.02 -5.23 -6.74
N ILE A 119 6.96 -5.86 -7.91
CA ILE A 119 5.97 -6.88 -8.25
C ILE A 119 6.04 -8.05 -7.26
N ALA A 120 7.23 -8.59 -6.99
CA ALA A 120 7.42 -9.67 -6.02
C ALA A 120 6.91 -9.26 -4.62
N ARG A 121 7.20 -8.03 -4.19
CA ARG A 121 6.76 -7.51 -2.89
C ARG A 121 5.23 -7.48 -2.75
N VAL A 122 4.51 -7.01 -3.77
CA VAL A 122 3.06 -6.82 -3.68
C VAL A 122 2.25 -8.07 -3.98
N THR A 123 2.83 -9.01 -4.72
CA THR A 123 2.17 -10.28 -5.05
C THR A 123 2.52 -11.41 -4.09
N GLY A 124 3.60 -11.27 -3.31
CA GLY A 124 4.17 -12.35 -2.50
C GLY A 124 4.92 -13.40 -3.32
N MET A 125 5.00 -13.25 -4.64
CA MET A 125 5.74 -14.15 -5.52
C MET A 125 7.25 -14.05 -5.28
N SER A 126 7.95 -15.17 -5.42
CA SER A 126 9.41 -15.17 -5.48
C SER A 126 9.92 -14.45 -6.74
N ARG A 127 11.19 -14.02 -6.71
CA ARG A 127 11.81 -13.38 -7.88
C ARG A 127 11.85 -14.28 -9.12
N ALA A 128 11.96 -15.59 -8.93
CA ALA A 128 11.94 -16.56 -10.03
C ALA A 128 10.55 -16.61 -10.68
N GLU A 129 9.50 -16.75 -9.87
CA GLU A 129 8.11 -16.77 -10.35
C GLU A 129 7.73 -15.48 -11.07
N VAL A 130 8.16 -14.32 -10.56
CA VAL A 130 7.96 -13.05 -11.29
C VAL A 130 8.73 -13.03 -12.62
N GLY A 131 9.95 -13.55 -12.64
CA GLY A 131 10.74 -13.69 -13.87
C GLY A 131 10.06 -14.57 -14.92
N ASP A 132 9.51 -15.70 -14.50
CA ASP A 132 8.80 -16.64 -15.37
C ASP A 132 7.48 -16.04 -15.87
N ALA A 133 6.70 -15.40 -14.99
CA ALA A 133 5.47 -14.70 -15.36
C ALA A 133 5.74 -13.59 -16.38
N LEU A 134 6.75 -12.75 -16.15
CA LEU A 134 7.10 -11.67 -17.10
C LEU A 134 7.68 -12.21 -18.41
N SER A 135 8.39 -13.34 -18.38
CA SER A 135 8.85 -14.02 -19.60
C SER A 135 7.66 -14.54 -20.42
N ARG A 136 6.63 -15.08 -19.76
CA ARG A 136 5.37 -15.48 -20.40
C ARG A 136 4.65 -14.28 -21.01
N VAL A 137 4.55 -13.16 -20.29
CA VAL A 137 3.95 -11.91 -20.81
C VAL A 137 4.69 -11.41 -22.04
N LYS A 138 6.03 -11.43 -22.03
CA LYS A 138 6.85 -11.04 -23.19
C LYS A 138 6.62 -11.93 -24.41
N TYR A 139 6.42 -13.23 -24.20
CA TYR A 139 6.06 -14.16 -25.27
C TYR A 139 4.70 -13.81 -25.89
N LEU A 140 3.69 -13.50 -25.06
CA LEU A 140 2.37 -13.07 -25.52
C LEU A 140 2.43 -11.72 -26.25
N GLU A 141 3.21 -10.77 -25.74
CA GLU A 141 3.42 -9.47 -26.39
C GLU A 141 4.01 -9.63 -27.80
N GLY A 142 4.96 -10.56 -27.97
CA GLY A 142 5.54 -10.87 -29.28
C GLY A 142 4.56 -11.51 -30.26
N ARG A 143 3.60 -12.30 -29.77
CA ARG A 143 2.51 -12.87 -30.60
C ARG A 143 1.45 -11.85 -30.96
N ALA A 144 1.19 -10.91 -30.06
CA ALA A 144 0.21 -9.85 -30.24
C ALA A 144 0.75 -8.63 -31.00
N ASP A 145 1.87 -8.75 -31.71
CA ASP A 145 2.53 -7.67 -32.46
C ASP A 145 2.71 -6.36 -31.64
N GLY A 146 3.01 -6.48 -30.35
CA GLY A 146 3.18 -5.33 -29.45
C GLY A 146 1.90 -4.57 -29.11
N GLN A 147 0.72 -5.10 -29.44
CA GLN A 147 -0.56 -4.46 -29.13
C GLN A 147 -0.98 -4.63 -27.65
N LEU A 148 -0.43 -5.64 -26.97
CA LEU A 148 -0.78 -5.99 -25.59
C LEU A 148 -0.64 -4.79 -24.64
N TYR A 149 0.46 -4.05 -24.73
CA TYR A 149 0.69 -2.86 -23.90
C TYR A 149 -0.42 -1.81 -24.05
N ARG A 150 -0.80 -1.52 -25.30
CA ARG A 150 -1.85 -0.53 -25.58
C ARG A 150 -3.21 -1.00 -25.08
N ALA A 151 -3.49 -2.29 -25.26
CA ALA A 151 -4.73 -2.90 -24.81
C ALA A 151 -4.84 -2.89 -23.28
N LEU A 152 -3.78 -3.27 -22.56
CA LEU A 152 -3.70 -3.17 -21.10
C LEU A 152 -3.94 -1.74 -20.60
N ARG A 153 -3.29 -0.75 -21.23
CA ARG A 153 -3.48 0.65 -20.86
C ARG A 153 -4.91 1.14 -21.09
N LYS A 154 -5.55 0.66 -22.16
CA LYS A 154 -6.97 0.93 -22.41
C LYS A 154 -7.86 0.26 -21.35
N ALA A 155 -7.58 -0.99 -20.99
CA ALA A 155 -8.30 -1.70 -19.93
C ALA A 155 -8.24 -0.96 -18.59
N MET A 156 -7.09 -0.38 -18.23
CA MET A 156 -6.95 0.45 -17.04
C MET A 156 -7.85 1.70 -17.05
N SER A 157 -8.24 2.20 -18.22
CA SER A 157 -9.11 3.37 -18.33
C SER A 157 -10.61 3.02 -18.19
N HIS A 158 -10.97 1.74 -18.17
CA HIS A 158 -12.35 1.30 -17.95
C HIS A 158 -12.71 1.36 -16.46
N GLN A 159 -13.95 1.76 -16.17
CA GLN A 159 -14.47 1.77 -14.82
C GLN A 159 -14.62 0.33 -14.32
N SER A 160 -13.93 0.00 -13.23
CA SER A 160 -14.02 -1.31 -12.59
C SER A 160 -15.24 -1.37 -11.65
N PRO A 161 -15.84 -2.57 -11.44
CA PRO A 161 -17.05 -2.72 -10.62
C PRO A 161 -16.89 -2.23 -9.17
N GLY A 162 -15.68 -2.34 -8.60
CA GLY A 162 -15.38 -1.88 -7.24
C GLY A 162 -15.07 -0.39 -7.14
N MET A 163 -15.05 0.35 -8.24
CA MET A 163 -14.72 1.78 -8.21
C MET A 163 -15.89 2.59 -7.63
N PRO A 164 -15.66 3.45 -6.62
CA PRO A 164 -16.70 4.32 -6.09
C PRO A 164 -17.26 5.26 -7.16
N PRO A 165 -18.55 5.62 -7.08
CA PRO A 165 -19.12 6.63 -7.98
C PRO A 165 -18.34 7.93 -7.92
N VAL A 166 -18.09 8.54 -9.08
CA VAL A 166 -17.33 9.80 -9.20
C VAL A 166 -17.91 10.92 -8.32
N GLU A 167 -19.23 11.00 -8.22
CA GLU A 167 -19.92 11.95 -7.34
C GLU A 167 -19.65 11.70 -5.85
N SER A 168 -19.49 10.43 -5.45
CA SER A 168 -19.12 10.07 -4.09
C SER A 168 -17.72 10.57 -3.77
N LEU A 169 -16.75 10.28 -4.64
CA LEU A 169 -15.36 10.74 -4.50
C LEU A 169 -15.27 12.26 -4.41
N TYR A 170 -16.05 12.98 -5.21
CA TYR A 170 -16.10 14.44 -5.13
C TYR A 170 -16.64 14.94 -3.80
N ARG A 171 -17.71 14.31 -3.27
CA ARG A 171 -18.31 14.67 -1.99
C ARG A 171 -17.37 14.37 -0.83
N THR A 172 -16.75 13.19 -0.81
CA THR A 172 -15.75 12.83 0.21
C THR A 172 -14.61 13.82 0.19
N LEU A 173 -13.99 14.05 -0.96
CA LEU A 173 -12.90 15.01 -1.11
C LEU A 173 -13.32 16.42 -0.66
N ARG A 174 -14.53 16.86 -1.03
CA ARG A 174 -15.05 18.17 -0.61
C ARG A 174 -15.24 18.24 0.90
N ALA A 175 -15.79 17.20 1.52
CA ALA A 175 -15.95 17.16 2.98
C ALA A 175 -14.57 17.25 3.65
N GLU A 176 -13.62 16.41 3.22
CA GLU A 176 -12.26 16.40 3.77
C GLU A 176 -11.53 17.72 3.58
N VAL A 177 -11.64 18.37 2.43
CA VAL A 177 -11.01 19.69 2.18
C VAL A 177 -11.64 20.79 3.04
N MET A 178 -12.94 20.70 3.34
CA MET A 178 -13.61 21.68 4.19
C MET A 178 -13.31 21.47 5.68
N GLU A 179 -13.05 20.22 6.08
CA GLU A 179 -12.61 19.87 7.44
C GLU A 179 -11.11 20.08 7.65
N ALA A 180 -10.32 19.86 6.61
CA ALA A 180 -8.90 20.14 6.58
C ALA A 180 -8.67 21.66 6.64
N LYS A 181 -8.62 22.21 7.86
CA LYS A 181 -7.88 23.45 8.11
C LYS A 181 -6.50 23.31 7.45
N PRO A 182 -5.94 24.36 6.83
CA PRO A 182 -4.59 24.32 6.26
C PRO A 182 -3.58 24.15 7.40
N SER A 183 -3.46 22.91 7.88
CA SER A 183 -2.60 22.55 8.98
C SER A 183 -1.29 22.12 8.36
N ARG A 184 -0.30 22.96 8.63
CA ARG A 184 1.09 22.80 8.22
C ARG A 184 1.72 21.68 9.05
N HIS A 185 1.25 20.44 8.89
CA HIS A 185 1.69 19.29 9.69
C HIS A 185 2.20 18.14 8.84
N VAL A 186 3.41 18.34 8.32
CA VAL A 186 4.37 17.25 8.08
C VAL A 186 4.82 16.73 9.45
N PHE A 187 4.03 15.92 10.15
CA PHE A 187 4.41 15.40 11.47
C PHE A 187 3.75 14.06 11.85
N SER A 188 3.61 13.10 10.93
CA SER A 188 3.13 11.74 11.29
C SER A 188 4.19 10.63 11.21
N LYS A 189 5.36 10.87 10.60
CA LYS A 189 6.41 9.84 10.51
C LYS A 189 7.42 9.85 11.67
N ALA A 190 7.59 10.97 12.37
CA ALA A 190 8.47 11.03 13.55
C ALA A 190 7.75 10.61 14.86
N LEU A 191 6.45 10.90 14.99
CA LEU A 191 5.73 10.65 16.23
C LEU A 191 5.51 9.15 16.50
N GLY A 192 5.25 8.35 15.47
CA GLY A 192 5.13 6.89 15.63
C GLY A 192 6.44 6.22 16.07
N GLY A 193 7.58 6.67 15.54
CA GLY A 193 8.90 6.19 15.94
C GLY A 193 9.27 6.59 17.36
N VAL A 194 8.95 7.83 17.77
CA VAL A 194 9.16 8.30 19.15
C VAL A 194 8.24 7.58 20.14
N LEU A 195 6.97 7.34 19.77
CA LEU A 195 6.03 6.61 20.62
C LEU A 195 6.44 5.14 20.77
N ALA A 196 6.89 4.50 19.68
CA ALA A 196 7.42 3.14 19.71
C ALA A 196 8.70 3.05 20.56
N ALA A 197 9.64 3.99 20.40
CA ALA A 197 10.84 4.05 21.23
C ALA A 197 10.51 4.28 22.71
N ALA A 198 9.53 5.14 23.02
CA ALA A 198 9.05 5.36 24.38
C ALA A 198 8.43 4.09 24.98
N LEU A 199 7.65 3.33 24.21
CA LEU A 199 7.09 2.05 24.63
C LEU A 199 8.16 0.99 24.88
N VAL A 200 9.19 0.90 24.03
CA VAL A 200 10.32 -0.01 24.22
C VAL A 200 11.11 0.34 25.48
N LEU A 201 11.37 1.63 25.71
CA LEU A 201 12.06 2.09 26.92
C LEU A 201 11.23 1.81 28.18
N LEU A 202 9.91 2.01 28.12
CA LEU A 202 9.02 1.71 29.23
C LEU A 202 9.00 0.20 29.53
N ALA A 203 8.95 -0.65 28.51
CA ALA A 203 9.01 -2.10 28.68
C ALA A 203 10.36 -2.55 29.26
N ALA A 204 11.48 -1.98 28.80
CA ALA A 204 12.81 -2.25 29.36
C ALA A 204 12.92 -1.80 30.82
N ALA A 205 12.35 -0.65 31.18
CA ALA A 205 12.32 -0.15 32.55
C ALA A 205 11.50 -1.06 33.47
N VAL A 206 10.30 -1.49 33.05
CA VAL A 206 9.47 -2.44 33.81
C VAL A 206 10.19 -3.76 34.00
N PHE A 207 10.82 -4.30 32.95
CA PHE A 207 11.61 -5.53 33.04
C PHE A 207 12.75 -5.40 34.06
N TRP A 208 13.52 -4.30 34.00
CA TRP A 208 14.58 -4.04 34.97
C TRP A 208 14.05 -3.93 36.41
N LEU A 209 12.93 -3.24 36.60
CA LEU A 209 12.30 -3.06 37.91
C LEU A 209 11.80 -4.39 38.49
N THR A 210 11.22 -5.25 37.65
CA THR A 210 10.86 -6.62 38.07
C THR A 210 12.07 -7.47 38.41
N ALA A 211 13.18 -7.36 37.66
CA ALA A 211 14.40 -8.12 37.95
C ALA A 211 15.05 -7.71 39.28
N VAL A 212 14.98 -6.42 39.65
CA VAL A 212 15.46 -5.92 40.95
C VAL A 212 14.54 -6.37 42.08
N LEU A 213 13.22 -6.35 41.89
CA LEU A 213 12.26 -6.79 42.90
C LEU A 213 12.27 -8.31 43.16
N ILE A 214 12.73 -9.11 42.19
CA ILE A 214 12.83 -10.58 42.28
C ILE A 214 14.23 -11.01 42.79
N GLN A 215 15.04 -10.12 43.36
CA GLN A 215 16.23 -10.59 44.09
C GLN A 215 15.76 -11.41 45.29
N PRO A 216 16.08 -12.73 45.35
CA PRO A 216 15.83 -13.49 46.56
C PRO A 216 16.70 -12.89 47.66
N GLU A 217 16.09 -12.52 48.79
CA GLU A 217 16.82 -12.25 50.03
C GLU A 217 17.80 -13.41 50.23
N THR A 218 19.10 -13.11 50.11
CA THR A 218 20.14 -14.02 50.56
C THR A 218 19.89 -14.22 52.04
N ALA A 219 19.27 -15.35 52.38
CA ALA A 219 18.98 -15.74 53.73
C ALA A 219 20.26 -15.62 54.56
N ASP A 220 20.25 -14.66 55.48
CA ASP A 220 21.17 -14.59 56.60
C ASP A 220 21.08 -15.93 57.34
N LEU A 221 22.07 -16.80 57.16
CA LEU A 221 22.26 -17.94 58.04
C LEU A 221 22.87 -17.40 59.33
N PRO A 222 22.20 -17.57 60.50
CA PRO A 222 22.71 -17.07 61.75
C PRO A 222 23.99 -17.83 62.15
N GLN A 223 25.14 -17.17 62.08
CA GLN A 223 26.34 -17.61 62.79
C GLN A 223 26.21 -17.21 64.26
N GLY A 224 25.38 -17.96 64.99
CA GLY A 224 25.35 -17.98 66.44
C GLY A 224 26.33 -19.02 66.96
N GLU A 225 27.34 -18.55 67.67
CA GLU A 225 28.38 -19.30 68.37
C GLU A 225 27.82 -20.40 69.28
N ALA A 226 28.67 -21.42 69.50
CA ALA A 226 29.04 -22.01 70.80
C ALA A 226 29.05 -23.55 70.72
N VAL A 227 30.23 -24.19 70.66
CA VAL A 227 31.05 -24.61 71.83
C VAL A 227 30.69 -26.05 72.23
N LEU A 228 31.71 -26.94 72.12
CA LEU A 228 32.00 -28.15 72.93
C LEU A 228 30.85 -29.19 73.04
N GLN A 229 31.03 -30.51 73.03
CA GLN A 229 32.15 -31.43 73.19
C GLN A 229 31.48 -32.82 73.19
N THR A 230 32.21 -33.86 72.75
CA THR A 230 32.20 -35.24 73.32
C THR A 230 30.88 -36.04 73.26
N VAL A 231 30.82 -37.36 73.06
CA VAL A 231 31.79 -38.47 73.06
C VAL A 231 31.02 -39.68 72.50
N GLU A 232 31.77 -40.72 72.15
CA GLU A 232 31.32 -42.11 71.97
C GLU A 232 30.19 -42.59 72.91
#